data_AF-A0A0N4Y8B2-F1
#
_entry.id   AF-A0A0N4Y8B2-F1
#
_cell.length_a   1.000
_cell.length_b   1.000
_cell.length_c   1.000
_cell.angle_alpha   90.00
_cell.angle_beta   90.00
_cell.angle_gamma   90.00
#
_symmetry.space_group_name_H-M   'P 1'
#
loop_
_entity.id
_entity.type
_entity.pdbx_description
1 polymer ?
#
loop_
_entity_poly.entity_id
_entity_poly.type
_entity_poly.pdbx_seq_one_letter_code
_entity_poly.pdbx_strand_id
1 'polypeptide(L)'
;MYRVFLNVFRKILSNQKRISRIFEDICIFFEQHASFIPVTFMLGFYVSAVYNRWWQVYENIGWIDQPSLQITQAIRGDDERSKMLRRTCIRYLVMVEALVFRDISPLVRRRFPTMNHFVTSGEPLSFKAPEAGD
;
A
#
# COMPACT_ATOMS: atom_id res chain seq x y z
N MET A 1 12.01 -9.89 -31.59
CA MET A 1 10.67 -10.41 -31.97
C MET A 1 9.78 -9.37 -32.64
N TYR A 2 9.45 -8.25 -32.00
CA TYR A 2 8.53 -7.24 -32.56
C TYR A 2 8.92 -6.72 -33.95
N ARG A 3 10.23 -6.44 -34.16
CA ARG A 3 10.76 -6.01 -35.47
C ARG A 3 10.65 -7.08 -36.57
N VAL A 4 10.78 -8.36 -36.22
CA VAL A 4 10.66 -9.47 -37.18
C VAL A 4 9.20 -9.63 -37.60
N PHE A 5 8.28 -9.56 -36.63
CA PHE A 5 6.84 -9.58 -36.88
C PHE A 5 6.40 -8.43 -37.79
N LEU A 6 6.85 -7.20 -37.49
CA LEU A 6 6.61 -6.01 -38.33
C LEU A 6 7.15 -6.17 -39.75
N ASN A 7 8.35 -6.73 -39.91
CA ASN A 7 8.94 -6.92 -41.23
C ASN A 7 8.19 -7.96 -42.06
N VAL A 8 7.77 -9.08 -41.45
CA VAL A 8 6.94 -10.11 -42.11
C VAL A 8 5.57 -9.54 -42.48
N PHE A 9 4.91 -8.87 -41.55
CA PHE A 9 3.62 -8.21 -41.77
C PHE A 9 3.69 -7.18 -42.90
N ARG A 10 4.74 -6.34 -42.93
CA ARG A 10 4.96 -5.33 -43.98
C ARG A 10 5.19 -5.95 -45.35
N LYS A 11 5.87 -7.10 -45.42
CA LYS A 11 6.13 -7.83 -46.68
C LYS A 11 4.88 -8.50 -47.22
N ILE A 12 4.01 -9.02 -46.33
CA ILE A 12 2.70 -9.56 -46.68
C ILE A 12 1.78 -8.45 -47.20
N LEU A 13 1.78 -7.28 -46.54
CA LEU A 13 1.01 -6.11 -46.98
C LEU A 13 1.49 -5.57 -48.33
N SER A 14 2.81 -5.52 -48.57
CA SER A 14 3.35 -4.98 -49.84
C SER A 14 3.01 -5.86 -51.05
N ASN A 15 2.87 -7.18 -50.85
CA ASN A 15 2.43 -8.10 -51.90
C ASN A 15 0.94 -7.96 -52.25
N GLN A 16 0.13 -7.36 -51.37
CA GLN A 16 -1.32 -7.22 -51.54
C GLN A 16 -1.72 -5.74 -51.55
N LYS A 17 -1.57 -5.10 -52.71
CA LYS A 17 -1.85 -3.66 -52.92
C LYS A 17 -3.26 -3.21 -52.48
N ARG A 18 -4.25 -4.11 -52.53
CA ARG A 18 -5.64 -3.82 -52.11
C ARG A 18 -5.77 -3.72 -50.59
N ILE A 19 -5.10 -4.60 -49.85
CA ILE A 19 -5.08 -4.63 -48.39
C ILE A 19 -4.27 -3.46 -47.83
N SER A 20 -3.17 -3.09 -48.50
CA SER A 20 -2.34 -1.95 -48.11
C SER A 20 -3.11 -0.63 -48.11
N ARG A 21 -3.99 -0.38 -49.09
CA ARG A 21 -4.79 0.86 -49.14
C ARG A 21 -5.83 0.91 -48.02
N ILE A 22 -6.52 -0.20 -47.77
CA ILE A 22 -7.50 -0.29 -46.67
C ILE A 22 -6.81 -0.05 -45.31
N PHE A 23 -5.59 -0.59 -45.13
CA PHE A 23 -4.81 -0.35 -43.92
C PHE A 23 -4.38 1.11 -43.76
N GLU A 24 -3.98 1.76 -44.85
CA GLU A 24 -3.64 3.18 -44.87
C GLU A 24 -4.84 4.06 -44.50
N ASP A 25 -6.02 3.78 -45.06
CA ASP A 25 -7.27 4.46 -44.70
C ASP A 25 -7.60 4.29 -43.20
N ILE A 26 -7.38 3.09 -42.65
CA ILE A 26 -7.57 2.81 -41.22
C ILE A 26 -6.54 3.57 -40.35
N CYS A 27 -5.28 3.62 -40.77
CA CYS A 27 -4.24 4.38 -40.06
C CYS A 27 -4.59 5.86 -40.00
N ILE A 28 -5.01 6.46 -41.13
CA ILE A 28 -5.42 7.86 -41.20
C ILE A 28 -6.65 8.10 -40.32
N PHE A 29 -7.62 7.17 -40.33
CA PHE A 29 -8.80 7.24 -39.45
C PHE A 29 -8.41 7.28 -37.96
N PHE A 30 -7.50 6.39 -37.53
CA PHE A 30 -7.03 6.39 -36.14
C PHE A 30 -6.16 7.60 -35.79
N GLU A 31 -5.33 8.10 -36.70
CA GLU A 31 -4.51 9.29 -36.49
C GLU A 31 -5.38 10.54 -36.29
N GLN A 32 -6.47 10.67 -37.05
CA GLN A 32 -7.45 11.75 -36.89
C GLN A 32 -8.18 11.70 -35.54
N HIS A 33 -8.44 10.50 -34.99
CA HIS A 33 -9.15 10.34 -33.72
C HIS A 33 -8.23 10.22 -32.50
N ALA A 34 -6.94 9.90 -32.69
CA ALA A 34 -5.96 9.74 -31.61
C ALA A 34 -5.65 11.06 -30.89
N SER A 35 -5.76 12.19 -31.60
CA SER A 35 -5.59 13.53 -31.03
C SER A 35 -6.82 14.06 -30.28
N PHE A 36 -7.99 13.42 -30.45
CA PHE A 36 -9.26 13.88 -29.89
C PHE A 36 -9.34 13.72 -28.37
N ILE A 37 -8.56 12.80 -27.79
CA ILE A 37 -8.48 12.62 -26.33
C ILE A 37 -7.05 12.95 -25.89
N PRO A 38 -6.81 14.08 -25.19
CA PRO A 38 -5.51 14.37 -24.61
C PRO A 38 -5.25 13.42 -23.44
N VAL A 39 -4.73 12.23 -23.75
CA VAL A 39 -4.41 11.19 -22.75
C VAL A 39 -3.48 11.75 -21.67
N THR A 40 -2.55 12.63 -22.05
CA THR A 40 -1.65 13.34 -21.13
C THR A 40 -2.41 14.15 -20.08
N PHE A 41 -3.49 14.83 -20.48
CA PHE A 41 -4.33 15.61 -19.57
C PHE A 41 -5.06 14.69 -18.59
N MET A 42 -5.73 13.65 -19.10
CA MET A 42 -6.41 12.64 -18.27
C MET A 42 -5.48 11.94 -17.30
N LEU A 43 -4.27 11.60 -17.77
CA LEU A 43 -3.21 11.02 -16.95
C LEU A 43 -2.77 11.99 -15.85
N GLY A 44 -2.67 13.29 -16.16
CA GLY A 44 -2.38 14.33 -15.18
C GLY A 44 -3.38 14.37 -14.02
N PHE A 45 -4.68 14.35 -14.30
CA PHE A 45 -5.71 14.27 -13.24
C PHE A 45 -5.63 12.95 -12.48
N TYR A 46 -5.46 11.84 -13.20
CA TYR A 46 -5.38 10.53 -12.58
C TYR A 46 -4.20 10.45 -11.59
N VAL A 47 -3.00 10.84 -12.03
CA VAL A 47 -1.80 10.84 -11.20
C VAL A 47 -1.96 11.81 -10.02
N SER A 48 -2.51 13.00 -10.24
CA SER A 48 -2.76 13.96 -9.16
C SER A 48 -3.76 13.41 -8.12
N ALA A 49 -4.84 12.78 -8.57
CA ALA A 49 -5.83 12.16 -7.66
C ALA A 49 -5.23 10.98 -6.87
N VAL A 50 -4.42 10.14 -7.52
CA VAL A 50 -3.72 9.03 -6.85
C VAL A 50 -2.71 9.56 -5.84
N TYR A 51 -1.93 10.57 -6.20
CA TYR A 51 -0.96 11.20 -5.31
C TYR A 51 -1.63 11.81 -4.08
N ASN A 52 -2.71 12.57 -4.25
CA ASN A 52 -3.44 13.18 -3.14
C ASN A 52 -4.00 12.12 -2.18
N ARG A 53 -4.54 11.02 -2.71
CA ARG A 53 -5.02 9.91 -1.86
C ARG A 53 -3.88 9.23 -1.12
N TRP A 54 -2.76 8.97 -1.80
CA TRP A 54 -1.59 8.37 -1.15
C TRP A 54 -1.04 9.27 -0.04
N TRP A 55 -0.97 10.58 -0.29
CA TRP A 55 -0.54 11.56 0.70
C TRP A 55 -1.48 11.61 1.90
N GLN A 56 -2.80 11.60 1.68
CA GLN A 56 -3.79 11.49 2.77
C GLN A 56 -3.61 10.22 3.58
N VAL A 57 -3.34 9.07 2.95
CA VAL A 57 -3.03 7.84 3.67
C VAL A 57 -1.79 8.05 4.53
N TYR A 58 -0.73 8.62 3.97
CA TYR A 58 0.53 8.89 4.68
C TYR A 58 0.36 9.81 5.89
N GLU A 59 -0.39 10.91 5.77
CA GLU A 59 -0.65 11.84 6.88
C GLU A 59 -1.49 11.20 7.99
N ASN A 60 -2.38 10.27 7.64
CA ASN A 60 -3.23 9.56 8.60
C ASN A 60 -2.56 8.32 9.22
N ILE A 61 -1.31 8.00 8.86
CA ILE A 61 -0.55 6.96 9.55
C ILE A 61 -0.30 7.46 10.99
N GLY A 62 -0.93 6.78 11.95
CA GLY A 62 -0.80 7.09 13.37
C GLY A 62 0.54 6.62 13.92
N TRP A 63 1.59 7.43 13.76
CA TRP A 63 2.91 7.16 14.35
C TRP A 63 2.84 7.12 15.88
N ILE A 64 3.42 6.08 16.49
CA ILE A 64 3.40 5.88 17.94
C ILE A 64 4.33 6.82 18.74
N ASP A 65 5.22 7.56 18.07
CA ASP A 65 6.23 8.40 18.72
C ASP A 65 5.60 9.53 19.56
N GLN A 66 4.61 10.22 18.99
CA GLN A 66 3.95 11.33 19.66
C GLN A 66 3.11 10.89 20.89
N PRO A 67 2.23 9.87 20.79
CA PRO A 67 1.50 9.38 21.96
C PRO A 67 2.41 8.70 23.00
N SER A 68 3.49 8.02 22.59
CA SER A 68 4.43 7.40 23.55
C SER A 68 5.18 8.45 24.39
N LEU A 69 5.56 9.58 23.80
CA LEU A 69 6.14 10.71 24.53
C LEU A 69 5.13 11.31 25.52
N GLN A 70 3.88 11.50 25.11
CA GLN A 70 2.81 11.99 25.98
C GLN A 70 2.56 11.06 27.17
N ILE A 71 2.53 9.74 26.96
CA ILE A 71 2.40 8.75 28.03
C ILE A 71 3.57 8.84 29.02
N THR A 72 4.79 9.01 28.50
CA THR A 72 6.00 9.12 29.32
C THR A 72 5.97 10.37 30.19
N GLN A 73 5.43 11.48 29.67
CA GLN A 73 5.27 12.74 30.41
C GLN A 73 4.11 12.71 31.42
N ALA A 74 3.02 12.01 31.08
CA ALA A 74 1.84 11.90 31.94
C ALA A 74 2.10 11.02 33.16
N ILE A 75 2.78 9.88 33.00
CA ILE A 75 3.08 8.94 34.08
C ILE A 75 4.43 9.28 34.69
N ARG A 76 4.41 10.13 35.71
CA ARG A 76 5.60 10.53 36.47
C ARG A 76 5.99 9.47 37.52
N GLY A 77 7.27 9.43 37.87
CA GLY A 77 7.81 8.53 38.91
C GLY A 77 8.74 7.46 38.35
N ASP A 78 9.77 7.14 39.15
CA ASP A 78 10.78 6.14 38.83
C ASP A 78 10.50 4.76 39.47
N ASP A 79 9.35 4.63 40.14
CA ASP A 79 8.90 3.39 40.75
C ASP A 79 8.68 2.30 39.69
N GLU A 80 8.89 1.04 40.09
CA GLU A 80 8.68 -0.12 39.21
C GLU A 80 7.25 -0.16 38.67
N ARG A 81 6.26 0.27 39.47
CA ARG A 81 4.86 0.39 39.04
C ARG A 81 4.68 1.41 37.91
N SER A 82 5.29 2.58 38.00
CA SER A 82 5.22 3.62 36.97
C SER A 82 5.95 3.21 35.70
N LYS A 83 7.09 2.50 35.84
CA LYS A 83 7.82 1.88 34.72
C LYS A 83 6.97 0.82 34.01
N MET A 84 6.33 -0.07 34.75
CA MET A 84 5.41 -1.08 34.21
C MET A 84 4.22 -0.44 33.48
N LEU A 85 3.59 0.60 34.06
CA LEU A 85 2.48 1.30 33.43
C LEU A 85 2.87 1.92 32.08
N ARG A 86 3.98 2.66 32.01
CA ARG A 86 4.48 3.25 30.74
C ARG A 86 4.73 2.17 29.68
N ARG A 87 5.42 1.08 30.04
CA ARG A 87 5.70 -0.05 29.13
C ARG A 87 4.42 -0.70 28.63
N THR A 88 3.46 -0.94 29.51
CA THR A 88 2.17 -1.57 29.16
C THR A 88 1.35 -0.69 28.24
N CYS A 89 1.24 0.62 28.52
CA CYS A 89 0.53 1.55 27.63
C CYS A 89 1.15 1.63 26.24
N ILE A 90 2.49 1.72 26.15
CA ILE A 90 3.18 1.77 24.85
C ILE A 90 2.99 0.44 24.11
N ARG A 91 3.10 -0.72 24.77
CA ARG A 91 2.84 -2.02 24.14
C ARG A 91 1.43 -2.13 23.56
N TYR A 92 0.41 -1.62 24.26
CA TYR A 92 -0.95 -1.59 23.72
C TYR A 92 -1.08 -0.69 22.49
N LEU A 93 -0.36 0.45 22.43
CA LEU A 93 -0.34 1.30 21.24
C LEU A 93 0.27 0.58 20.04
N VAL A 94 1.43 -0.07 20.21
CA VAL A 94 2.09 -0.83 19.14
C VAL A 94 1.20 -2.00 18.67
N MET A 95 0.53 -2.68 19.60
CA MET A 95 -0.40 -3.74 19.26
C MET A 95 -1.57 -3.24 18.39
N VAL A 96 -2.17 -2.10 18.74
CA VAL A 96 -3.25 -1.49 17.94
C VAL A 96 -2.74 -1.10 16.56
N GLU A 97 -1.55 -0.49 16.48
CA GLU A 97 -0.92 -0.13 15.20
C GLU A 97 -0.68 -1.37 14.32
N ALA A 98 -0.18 -2.46 14.89
CA ALA A 98 0.07 -3.71 14.18
C ALA A 98 -1.22 -4.38 13.68
N LEU A 99 -2.32 -4.27 14.44
CA LEU A 99 -3.65 -4.72 14.00
C LEU A 99 -4.18 -3.90 12.83
N VAL A 100 -4.06 -2.56 12.90
CA VAL A 100 -4.45 -1.66 11.79
C VAL A 100 -3.62 -1.97 10.54
N PHE A 101 -2.30 -2.15 10.67
CA PHE A 101 -1.46 -2.52 9.54
C PHE A 101 -1.76 -3.90 8.96
N ARG A 102 -2.22 -4.85 9.76
CA ARG A 102 -2.70 -6.15 9.24
C ARG A 102 -3.95 -6.00 8.37
N ASP A 103 -4.78 -4.99 8.62
CA ASP A 103 -5.99 -4.76 7.84
C ASP A 103 -5.72 -4.04 6.51
N ILE A 104 -4.76 -3.13 6.51
CA ILE A 104 -4.41 -2.30 5.36
C ILE A 104 -3.33 -2.97 4.48
N SER A 105 -2.33 -3.61 5.10
CA SER A 105 -1.17 -4.15 4.39
C SER A 105 -1.26 -5.68 4.22
N PRO A 106 -1.30 -6.18 2.98
CA PRO A 106 -1.29 -7.62 2.72
C PRO A 106 0.01 -8.29 3.17
N LEU A 107 1.13 -7.55 3.25
CA LEU A 107 2.40 -8.07 3.75
C LEU A 107 2.33 -8.36 5.25
N VAL A 108 1.75 -7.44 6.02
CA VAL A 108 1.56 -7.62 7.47
C VAL A 108 0.52 -8.70 7.74
N ARG A 109 -0.54 -8.77 6.93
CA ARG A 109 -1.51 -9.87 6.98
C ARG A 109 -0.90 -11.25 6.74
N ARG A 110 0.06 -11.36 5.82
CA ARG A 110 0.80 -12.61 5.59
C ARG A 110 1.73 -12.97 6.74
N ARG A 111 2.32 -11.96 7.39
CA ARG A 111 3.18 -12.15 8.57
C ARG A 111 2.39 -12.56 9.81
N PHE A 112 1.20 -11.99 10.00
CA PHE A 112 0.31 -12.30 11.12
C PHE A 112 -1.09 -12.71 10.60
N PRO A 113 -1.27 -13.96 10.10
CA PRO A 113 -2.55 -14.40 9.53
C PRO A 113 -3.68 -14.53 10.55
N THR A 114 -3.36 -14.88 11.80
CA THR A 114 -4.30 -15.14 12.89
C THR A 114 -3.93 -14.34 14.13
N MET A 115 -4.90 -14.12 15.03
CA MET A 115 -4.66 -13.40 16.28
C MET A 115 -3.63 -14.12 17.16
N ASN A 116 -3.57 -15.45 17.08
CA ASN A 116 -2.59 -16.27 17.81
C ASN A 116 -1.14 -15.93 17.42
N HIS A 117 -0.88 -15.48 16.18
CA HIS A 117 0.46 -15.04 15.80
C HIS A 117 0.89 -13.73 16.47
N PHE A 118 -0.05 -12.84 16.83
CA PHE A 118 0.28 -11.70 17.69
C PHE A 118 0.63 -12.18 19.09
N VAL A 119 -0.11 -13.17 19.60
CA VAL A 119 0.12 -13.76 20.92
C VAL A 119 1.49 -14.43 21.05
N THR A 120 1.84 -15.29 20.09
CA THR A 120 3.09 -16.02 20.11
C THR A 120 4.32 -15.15 19.80
N SER A 121 4.15 -14.02 19.10
CA SER A 121 5.27 -13.13 18.76
C SER A 121 5.72 -12.23 19.92
N GLY A 122 5.13 -12.40 21.11
CA GLY A 122 5.59 -11.77 22.34
C GLY A 122 4.99 -10.38 22.61
N GLU A 123 3.91 -10.01 21.93
CA GLU A 123 3.28 -8.70 22.15
C GLU A 123 2.20 -8.68 23.24
N PRO A 124 1.37 -9.72 23.46
CA PRO A 124 0.47 -9.76 24.59
C PRO A 124 1.06 -10.59 25.72
N LEU A 125 1.17 -9.94 26.88
CA LEU A 125 1.08 -10.56 28.19
C LEU A 125 2.10 -11.68 28.47
N SER A 126 3.38 -11.34 28.65
CA SER A 126 4.14 -11.92 29.76
C SER A 126 3.75 -11.27 31.10
N PHE A 127 2.45 -11.00 31.28
CA PHE A 127 1.89 -10.78 32.61
C PHE A 127 1.60 -12.17 33.13
N LYS A 128 2.53 -12.68 33.95
CA LYS A 128 2.29 -13.84 34.79
C LYS A 128 1.06 -13.50 35.62
N ALA A 129 -0.11 -14.04 35.24
CA ALA A 129 -1.28 -13.97 36.09
C ALA A 129 -0.87 -14.55 37.45
N PRO A 130 -1.17 -13.88 38.58
CA PRO A 130 -0.95 -14.50 39.87
C PRO A 130 -1.75 -15.79 39.87
N GLU A 131 -1.04 -16.91 40.04
CA GLU A 131 -1.64 -18.23 40.20
C GLU A 131 -2.68 -18.10 41.33
N ALA A 132 -3.95 -18.27 40.99
CA ALA A 132 -4.99 -18.47 41.99
C ALA A 132 -4.64 -19.80 42.64
N GLY A 133 -4.13 -19.73 43.87
CA GLY A 133 -3.82 -20.90 44.68
C GLY A 133 -5.10 -21.68 44.97
N ASP A 134 -4.98 -23.00 44.86
CA ASP A 134 -5.80 -23.97 45.59
C ASP A 134 -5.53 -23.87 47.10
#